data_AF-A0A1M3HHY3-F1
#
_entry.id   AF-A0A1M3HHY3-F1
#
_cell.length_a   1.000
_cell.length_b   1.000
_cell.length_c   1.000
_cell.angle_alpha   90.00
_cell.angle_beta   90.00
_cell.angle_gamma   90.00
#
_symmetry.space_group_name_H-M   'P 1'
#
loop_
_entity.id
_entity.type
_entity.pdbx_description
1 polymer ?
#
loop_
_entity_poly.entity_id
_entity_poly.type
_entity_poly.pdbx_seq_one_letter_code
_entity_poly.pdbx_strand_id
1 'polypeptide(L)'
;MKKLYPLASLLLSGLILTFGANAQSFTYTAVRNGNWHTTSGPNVWDPSGEPPTSCSSCKIIINAGVTVTLNTSITLSGGSTLQVGSDGSAAAALLIPSSGGTDWASSYNIILPNDGSNPTNTMKVVDGISLVNASPAGTYDGVLTSFTSGGSTTYFKQLGNSPNGFIGTTVGSNGPAAYGTTLTGPKTLSATGTLPITLVNFDAVVNSGAVDLTWTTMLESNADHFDIERSTDGTKWDVIGKVAAKGNSSIATNYSYTDGNPGSGTIEYRVHGYDKDGRSTVSPVRVVRTTAIASVSVFPNPATNYVNVSIPATEMSTVHIRLIGQSGQMLAEKNLSGAGGTIQTFGVSNYPPGNYLIQVLHSDGTKQISKVLISRN
;
A
#
# COMPACT_ATOMS: atom_id res chain seq x y z
N MET A 1 72.85 56.41 -32.36
CA MET A 1 72.95 55.10 -31.67
C MET A 1 72.69 55.32 -30.19
N LYS A 2 71.46 55.07 -29.72
CA LYS A 2 71.11 55.09 -28.29
C LYS A 2 70.34 53.81 -27.98
N LYS A 3 70.78 53.17 -26.89
CA LYS A 3 70.55 51.78 -26.50
C LYS A 3 69.09 51.50 -26.16
N LEU A 4 68.59 50.34 -26.60
CA LEU A 4 67.35 49.73 -26.14
C LEU A 4 67.50 49.25 -24.68
N TYR A 5 66.50 49.55 -23.86
CA TYR A 5 66.15 48.80 -22.65
C TYR A 5 64.65 48.47 -22.72
N PRO A 6 64.23 47.22 -22.47
CA PRO A 6 62.82 46.87 -22.51
C PRO A 6 62.11 47.31 -21.21
N LEU A 7 61.00 48.03 -21.37
CA LEU A 7 60.06 48.33 -20.29
C LEU A 7 59.32 47.04 -19.91
N ALA A 8 59.44 46.64 -18.65
CA ALA A 8 58.65 45.58 -18.06
C ALA A 8 57.18 46.02 -17.98
N SER A 9 56.29 45.32 -18.69
CA SER A 9 54.85 45.45 -18.53
C SER A 9 54.41 44.65 -17.31
N LEU A 10 53.94 45.33 -16.25
CA LEU A 10 53.21 44.70 -15.15
C LEU A 10 51.90 44.10 -15.71
N LEU A 11 51.83 42.77 -15.78
CA LEU A 11 50.57 42.06 -15.98
C LEU A 11 49.82 42.04 -14.65
N LEU A 12 48.83 42.92 -14.52
CA LEU A 12 47.83 42.87 -13.46
C LEU A 12 46.90 41.68 -13.78
N SER A 13 47.21 40.49 -13.25
CA SER A 13 46.33 39.33 -13.37
C SER A 13 45.06 39.57 -12.55
N GLY A 14 44.00 40.03 -13.22
CA GLY A 14 42.66 40.03 -12.66
C GLY A 14 42.26 38.60 -12.33
N LEU A 15 42.24 38.28 -11.04
CA LEU A 15 41.64 37.06 -10.52
C LEU A 15 40.13 37.17 -10.78
N ILE A 16 39.67 36.66 -11.92
CA ILE A 16 38.26 36.40 -12.13
C ILE A 16 37.92 35.25 -11.19
N LEU A 17 37.46 35.60 -10.00
CA LEU A 17 36.71 34.69 -9.13
C LEU A 17 35.43 34.35 -9.89
N THR A 18 35.48 33.28 -10.68
CA THR A 18 34.27 32.59 -11.10
C THR A 18 33.67 32.03 -9.81
N PHE A 19 32.69 32.75 -9.26
CA PHE A 19 31.76 32.16 -8.32
C PHE A 19 31.14 30.98 -9.05
N GLY A 20 31.56 29.77 -8.69
CA GLY A 20 30.81 28.57 -9.03
C GLY A 20 29.43 28.78 -8.42
N ALA A 21 28.47 29.19 -9.24
CA ALA A 21 27.07 29.15 -8.85
C ALA A 21 26.81 27.69 -8.51
N ASN A 22 26.75 27.37 -7.22
CA ASN A 22 26.17 26.12 -6.77
C ASN A 22 24.82 26.06 -7.45
N ALA A 23 24.63 25.11 -8.37
CA ALA A 23 23.37 24.90 -9.05
C ALA A 23 22.34 24.58 -7.98
N GLN A 24 21.56 25.58 -7.56
CA GLN A 24 20.48 25.38 -6.62
C GLN A 24 19.42 24.57 -7.35
N SER A 25 19.29 23.30 -6.96
CA SER A 25 18.22 22.45 -7.47
C SER A 25 16.93 22.81 -6.74
N PHE A 26 15.99 23.42 -7.47
CA PHE A 26 14.67 23.74 -6.94
C PHE A 26 13.80 22.48 -6.98
N THR A 27 13.27 22.09 -5.81
CA THR A 27 12.32 20.97 -5.72
C THR A 27 10.90 21.52 -5.64
N TYR A 28 10.02 20.97 -6.48
CA TYR A 28 8.61 21.27 -6.56
C TYR A 28 7.82 19.99 -6.37
N THR A 29 6.95 19.96 -5.36
CA THR A 29 6.18 18.76 -5.03
C THR A 29 4.69 19.04 -5.13
N ALA A 30 3.98 18.32 -5.98
CA ALA A 30 2.53 18.38 -6.03
C ALA A 30 1.98 17.65 -4.79
N VAL A 31 1.25 18.39 -3.95
CA VAL A 31 0.70 17.89 -2.68
C VAL A 31 -0.82 17.70 -2.71
N ARG A 32 -1.46 18.10 -3.81
CA ARG A 32 -2.91 18.01 -4.00
C ARG A 32 -3.28 18.02 -5.49
N ASN A 33 -4.50 17.62 -5.80
CA ASN A 33 -4.99 17.58 -7.18
C ASN A 33 -5.19 18.98 -7.76
N GLY A 34 -4.92 19.15 -9.06
CA GLY A 34 -5.18 20.40 -9.78
C GLY A 34 -4.51 20.49 -11.15
N ASN A 35 -4.64 21.64 -11.79
CA ASN A 35 -3.91 21.91 -13.03
C ASN A 35 -2.48 22.32 -12.69
N TRP A 36 -1.53 21.98 -13.56
CA TRP A 36 -0.13 22.36 -13.41
C TRP A 36 -0.04 23.89 -13.31
N HIS A 37 -0.77 24.59 -14.18
CA HIS A 37 -0.91 26.05 -14.17
C HIS A 37 -2.36 26.45 -13.84
N THR A 38 -2.57 27.36 -12.89
CA THR A 38 -3.92 27.93 -12.62
C THR A 38 -3.85 29.44 -12.52
N THR A 39 -4.67 30.16 -13.29
CA THR A 39 -4.84 31.63 -13.15
C THR A 39 -5.66 32.00 -11.91
N SER A 40 -6.40 31.05 -11.36
CA SER A 40 -7.12 31.15 -10.08
C SER A 40 -7.27 29.77 -9.43
N GLY A 41 -6.98 29.68 -8.14
CA GLY A 41 -7.08 28.42 -7.39
C GLY A 41 -6.04 28.31 -6.28
N PRO A 42 -6.17 27.32 -5.39
CA PRO A 42 -5.20 27.08 -4.34
C PRO A 42 -3.93 26.39 -4.87
N ASN A 43 -2.77 26.71 -4.28
CA ASN A 43 -1.47 26.19 -4.73
C ASN A 43 -1.44 24.66 -4.78
N VAL A 44 -1.17 24.10 -5.96
CA VAL A 44 -0.98 22.66 -6.20
C VAL A 44 0.39 22.17 -5.70
N TRP A 45 1.36 23.09 -5.66
CA TRP A 45 2.78 22.81 -5.51
C TRP A 45 3.34 23.43 -4.22
N ASP A 46 4.22 22.70 -3.54
CA ASP A 46 4.89 23.05 -2.27
C ASP A 46 6.38 22.62 -2.32
N PRO A 47 7.31 23.31 -1.62
CA PRO A 47 7.21 24.59 -0.91
C PRO A 47 7.59 25.83 -1.72
N SER A 48 8.13 25.64 -2.92
CA SER A 48 8.69 26.68 -3.78
C SER A 48 7.67 27.30 -4.77
N GLY A 49 6.38 26.96 -4.65
CA GLY A 49 5.34 27.36 -5.60
C GLY A 49 5.28 26.46 -6.84
N GLU A 50 4.65 26.90 -7.92
CA GLU A 50 4.54 26.13 -9.16
C GLU A 50 5.88 26.02 -9.91
N PRO A 51 6.22 24.85 -10.52
CA PRO A 51 7.37 24.76 -11.42
C PRO A 51 7.21 25.72 -12.62
N PRO A 52 8.22 26.54 -12.93
CA PRO A 52 8.24 27.36 -14.14
C PRO A 52 8.04 26.52 -15.41
N THR A 53 7.43 27.12 -16.44
CA THR A 53 7.28 26.52 -17.79
C THR A 53 8.63 26.24 -18.46
N SER A 54 9.72 26.85 -17.99
CA SER A 54 11.08 26.50 -18.34
C SER A 54 11.92 26.40 -17.06
N CYS A 55 12.37 25.20 -16.73
CA CYS A 55 13.07 24.89 -15.48
C CYS A 55 14.43 24.26 -15.76
N SER A 56 15.49 24.78 -15.13
CA SER A 56 16.85 24.25 -15.24
C SER A 56 17.31 23.70 -13.90
N SER A 57 17.92 22.51 -13.89
CA SER A 57 18.34 21.76 -12.69
C SER A 57 17.23 21.55 -11.65
N CYS A 58 15.97 21.47 -12.08
CA CYS A 58 14.81 21.34 -11.21
C CYS A 58 14.46 19.90 -10.90
N LYS A 59 13.87 19.66 -9.73
CA LYS A 59 13.26 18.39 -9.36
C LYS A 59 11.77 18.57 -9.18
N ILE A 60 10.96 17.88 -9.97
CA ILE A 60 9.51 17.97 -9.93
C ILE A 60 8.97 16.60 -9.52
N ILE A 61 8.11 16.58 -8.50
CA ILE A 61 7.57 15.34 -7.91
C ILE A 61 6.05 15.46 -7.87
N ILE A 62 5.34 14.46 -8.39
CA ILE A 62 3.91 14.30 -8.19
C ILE A 62 3.72 13.16 -7.18
N ASN A 63 3.29 13.50 -5.96
CA ASN A 63 3.20 12.54 -4.86
C ASN A 63 2.12 11.48 -5.08
N ALA A 64 2.29 10.33 -4.43
CA ALA A 64 1.27 9.30 -4.32
C ALA A 64 -0.11 9.89 -3.96
N GLY A 65 -1.15 9.49 -4.70
CA GLY A 65 -2.52 9.97 -4.51
C GLY A 65 -2.83 11.36 -5.10
N VAL A 66 -1.87 11.98 -5.81
CA VAL A 66 -2.05 13.31 -6.44
C VAL A 66 -2.19 13.20 -7.95
N THR A 67 -3.21 13.87 -8.49
CA THR A 67 -3.43 14.02 -9.94
C THR A 67 -3.17 15.46 -10.37
N VAL A 68 -2.20 15.65 -11.27
CA VAL A 68 -1.86 16.93 -11.90
C VAL A 68 -2.27 16.90 -13.37
N THR A 69 -2.98 17.92 -13.84
CA THR A 69 -3.33 18.10 -15.25
C THR A 69 -2.42 19.15 -15.90
N LEU A 70 -1.56 18.74 -16.83
CA LEU A 70 -0.67 19.61 -17.59
C LEU A 70 -1.43 20.42 -18.63
N ASN A 71 -1.74 21.67 -18.35
CA ASN A 71 -2.44 22.60 -19.24
C ASN A 71 -1.51 23.68 -19.83
N THR A 72 -0.20 23.40 -19.82
CA THR A 72 0.84 24.27 -20.37
C THR A 72 1.97 23.40 -20.92
N SER A 73 2.86 23.97 -21.73
CA SER A 73 4.09 23.29 -22.12
C SER A 73 5.19 23.57 -21.10
N ILE A 74 5.96 22.53 -20.74
CA ILE A 74 7.09 22.63 -19.83
C ILE A 74 8.39 22.16 -20.49
N THR A 75 9.49 22.88 -20.25
CA THR A 75 10.85 22.52 -20.66
C THR A 75 11.73 22.28 -19.44
N LEU A 76 12.38 21.12 -19.37
CA LEU A 76 13.24 20.71 -18.26
C LEU A 76 14.67 20.49 -18.76
N SER A 77 15.59 21.34 -18.33
CA SER A 77 17.00 21.36 -18.73
C SER A 77 17.95 21.29 -17.54
N GLY A 78 19.27 21.27 -17.76
CA GLY A 78 20.30 21.31 -16.72
C GLY A 78 20.31 20.12 -15.77
N GLY A 79 19.93 18.93 -16.23
CA GLY A 79 19.83 17.72 -15.39
C GLY A 79 18.57 17.68 -14.54
N SER A 80 17.50 18.32 -15.00
CA SER A 80 16.20 18.33 -14.33
C SER A 80 15.54 16.95 -14.31
N THR A 81 14.71 16.70 -13.30
CA THR A 81 13.99 15.43 -13.14
C THR A 81 12.50 15.68 -12.92
N LEU A 82 11.65 14.89 -13.59
CA LEU A 82 10.20 14.81 -13.35
C LEU A 82 9.85 13.40 -12.86
N GLN A 83 9.33 13.33 -11.66
CA GLN A 83 8.93 12.10 -11.00
C GLN A 83 7.41 12.06 -10.84
N VAL A 84 6.78 11.00 -11.32
CA VAL A 84 5.35 10.72 -11.11
C VAL A 84 5.24 9.49 -10.21
N GLY A 85 4.64 9.67 -9.04
CA GLY A 85 4.59 8.67 -7.99
C GLY A 85 5.73 8.83 -6.99
N SER A 86 5.55 8.22 -5.83
CA SER A 86 6.50 8.16 -4.72
C SER A 86 6.29 6.84 -3.98
N ASP A 87 7.25 6.40 -3.16
CA ASP A 87 7.11 5.19 -2.35
C ASP A 87 5.83 5.26 -1.49
N GLY A 88 4.77 4.56 -1.91
CA GLY A 88 3.42 4.73 -1.35
C GLY A 88 2.37 3.87 -2.06
N SER A 89 1.23 3.68 -1.40
CA SER A 89 0.15 2.77 -1.82
C SER A 89 -0.93 3.42 -2.68
N ALA A 90 -0.76 4.68 -3.10
CA ALA A 90 -1.75 5.42 -3.87
C ALA A 90 -1.15 5.95 -5.18
N ALA A 91 -1.85 5.75 -6.30
CA ALA A 91 -1.39 6.18 -7.61
C ALA A 91 -1.34 7.71 -7.72
N ALA A 92 -0.21 8.25 -8.12
CA ALA A 92 -0.12 9.60 -8.67
C ALA A 92 -0.44 9.60 -10.17
N ALA A 93 -1.03 10.68 -10.69
CA ALA A 93 -1.33 10.80 -12.11
C ALA A 93 -0.88 12.15 -12.69
N LEU A 94 -0.27 12.09 -13.88
CA LEU A 94 -0.03 13.25 -14.72
C LEU A 94 -0.88 13.14 -15.98
N LEU A 95 -1.88 14.01 -16.11
CA LEU A 95 -2.79 14.05 -17.25
C LEU A 95 -2.40 15.17 -18.21
N ILE A 96 -2.25 14.87 -19.49
CA ILE A 96 -2.02 15.84 -20.56
C ILE A 96 -3.29 15.88 -21.43
N PRO A 97 -4.21 16.82 -21.21
CA PRO A 97 -5.40 16.94 -22.04
C PRO A 97 -5.05 17.41 -23.45
N SER A 98 -6.03 17.34 -24.35
CA SER A 98 -5.96 18.00 -25.65
C SER A 98 -5.75 19.50 -25.45
N SER A 99 -4.76 20.10 -26.09
CA SER A 99 -4.65 21.56 -26.15
C SER A 99 -5.47 22.16 -27.30
N GLY A 100 -5.89 21.32 -28.26
CA GLY A 100 -6.43 21.77 -29.55
C GLY A 100 -5.36 22.24 -30.55
N GLY A 101 -4.08 22.16 -30.17
CA GLY A 101 -2.94 22.51 -31.01
C GLY A 101 -2.78 21.59 -32.22
N THR A 102 -2.34 22.17 -33.33
CA THR A 102 -2.07 21.45 -34.58
C THR A 102 -0.59 21.30 -34.87
N ASP A 103 0.27 21.88 -34.02
CA ASP A 103 1.73 21.77 -34.06
C ASP A 103 2.32 21.69 -32.64
N TRP A 104 3.63 21.40 -32.56
CA TRP A 104 4.31 21.25 -31.27
C TRP A 104 4.34 22.55 -30.43
N ALA A 105 4.30 23.72 -31.08
CA ALA A 105 4.42 25.01 -30.41
C ALA A 105 3.10 25.44 -29.74
N SER A 106 1.97 24.97 -30.27
CA SER A 106 0.61 25.21 -29.76
C SER A 106 0.07 24.06 -28.90
N SER A 107 0.85 22.97 -28.75
CA SER A 107 0.49 21.80 -27.96
C SER A 107 0.94 21.86 -26.49
N TYR A 108 0.33 21.03 -25.64
CA TYR A 108 0.81 20.80 -24.27
C TYR A 108 1.85 19.68 -24.26
N ASN A 109 3.10 20.04 -23.94
CA ASN A 109 4.26 19.18 -24.08
C ASN A 109 5.16 19.15 -22.84
N ILE A 110 5.87 18.04 -22.67
CA ILE A 110 6.98 17.91 -21.72
C ILE A 110 8.27 17.76 -22.53
N ILE A 111 9.12 18.78 -22.45
CA ILE A 111 10.29 18.95 -23.31
C ILE A 111 11.54 18.65 -22.48
N LEU A 112 12.32 17.63 -22.86
CA LEU A 112 13.56 17.22 -22.20
C LEU A 112 14.75 17.38 -23.16
N PRO A 113 15.27 18.60 -23.37
CA PRO A 113 16.44 18.80 -24.24
C PRO A 113 17.66 17.95 -23.85
N ASN A 114 18.39 17.46 -24.85
CA ASN A 114 19.81 17.11 -24.64
C ASN A 114 20.61 18.41 -24.71
N ASP A 115 20.89 18.94 -23.54
CA ASP A 115 21.69 20.15 -23.31
C ASP A 115 23.14 19.80 -22.95
N GLY A 116 23.54 18.53 -23.04
CA GLY A 116 24.87 18.06 -22.64
C GLY A 116 25.11 18.04 -21.14
N SER A 117 24.06 18.15 -20.31
CA SER A 117 24.16 18.07 -18.85
C SER A 117 24.43 16.64 -18.35
N ASN A 118 25.15 16.53 -17.23
CA ASN A 118 25.34 15.30 -16.46
C ASN A 118 25.01 15.57 -14.97
N PRO A 119 24.00 14.90 -14.38
CA PRO A 119 23.13 13.90 -14.98
C PRO A 119 22.23 14.49 -16.07
N THR A 120 21.76 13.65 -16.99
CA THR A 120 20.84 14.07 -18.07
C THR A 120 19.44 14.38 -17.52
N ASN A 121 18.65 15.17 -18.25
CA ASN A 121 17.24 15.40 -17.93
C ASN A 121 16.47 14.06 -17.95
N THR A 122 15.60 13.81 -16.96
CA THR A 122 14.87 12.53 -16.86
C THR A 122 13.40 12.72 -16.49
N MET A 123 12.55 11.82 -16.99
CA MET A 123 11.19 11.61 -16.49
C MET A 123 11.07 10.15 -16.02
N LYS A 124 10.51 9.93 -14.84
CA LYS A 124 10.34 8.61 -14.24
C LYS A 124 8.95 8.46 -13.64
N VAL A 125 8.32 7.32 -13.91
CA VAL A 125 7.21 6.80 -13.12
C VAL A 125 7.79 5.84 -12.08
N VAL A 126 7.53 6.08 -10.81
CA VAL A 126 8.29 5.45 -9.71
C VAL A 126 7.71 4.12 -9.26
N ASP A 127 6.43 3.91 -9.49
CA ASP A 127 5.71 2.70 -9.13
C ASP A 127 4.87 2.17 -10.30
N GLY A 128 4.30 0.97 -10.15
CA GLY A 128 3.49 0.33 -11.20
C GLY A 128 2.05 0.84 -11.31
N ILE A 129 1.61 1.74 -10.42
CA ILE A 129 0.22 2.20 -10.32
C ILE A 129 0.04 3.66 -10.78
N SER A 130 1.12 4.44 -10.76
CA SER A 130 1.16 5.80 -11.23
C SER A 130 1.10 5.88 -12.74
N LEU A 131 0.40 6.89 -13.23
CA LEU A 131 0.06 7.00 -14.63
C LEU A 131 0.50 8.34 -15.18
N VAL A 132 1.07 8.32 -16.38
CA VAL A 132 1.11 9.48 -17.25
C VAL A 132 0.15 9.15 -18.39
N ASN A 133 -0.84 10.02 -18.63
CA ASN A 133 -1.87 9.79 -19.64
C ASN A 133 -2.04 11.06 -20.48
N ALA A 134 -2.34 10.92 -21.77
CA ALA A 134 -2.83 12.04 -22.57
C ALA A 134 -4.13 11.70 -23.28
N SER A 135 -4.91 12.75 -23.53
CA SER A 135 -6.14 12.65 -24.32
C SER A 135 -5.79 12.34 -25.78
N PRO A 136 -6.59 11.53 -26.50
CA PRO A 136 -6.43 11.34 -27.93
C PRO A 136 -6.78 12.65 -28.67
N ALA A 137 -5.78 13.50 -28.91
CA ALA A 137 -5.93 14.71 -29.70
C ALA A 137 -4.71 14.99 -30.57
N GLY A 138 -4.97 15.39 -31.82
CA GLY A 138 -3.98 15.90 -32.78
C GLY A 138 -2.76 15.02 -33.01
N THR A 139 -1.73 15.57 -33.63
CA THR A 139 -0.43 14.88 -33.84
C THR A 139 0.58 15.23 -32.74
N TYR A 140 0.34 16.25 -31.91
CA TYR A 140 1.41 16.92 -31.16
C TYR A 140 1.19 17.10 -29.64
N ASP A 141 0.10 16.61 -29.03
CA ASP A 141 -0.08 16.64 -27.57
C ASP A 141 0.61 15.45 -26.89
N GLY A 142 1.21 15.70 -25.72
CA GLY A 142 1.92 14.69 -24.94
C GLY A 142 3.28 14.28 -25.52
N VAL A 143 3.97 15.17 -26.23
CA VAL A 143 5.22 14.80 -26.90
C VAL A 143 6.41 14.90 -25.93
N LEU A 144 7.17 13.81 -25.78
CA LEU A 144 8.53 13.86 -25.24
C LEU A 144 9.46 14.34 -26.36
N THR A 145 10.11 15.48 -26.20
CA THR A 145 11.07 16.00 -27.19
C THR A 145 12.49 15.91 -26.65
N SER A 146 13.38 15.33 -27.44
CA SER A 146 14.83 15.38 -27.19
C SER A 146 15.50 16.18 -28.31
N PHE A 147 16.16 17.26 -27.94
CA PHE A 147 17.07 17.97 -28.84
C PHE A 147 18.41 17.23 -28.89
N THR A 148 19.21 17.43 -29.93
CA THR A 148 20.67 17.21 -29.87
C THR A 148 21.32 18.52 -30.31
N SER A 149 22.41 18.92 -29.64
CA SER A 149 23.18 20.09 -30.07
C SER A 149 23.69 19.86 -31.50
N GLY A 150 23.16 20.61 -32.48
CA GLY A 150 23.46 20.40 -33.90
C GLY A 150 22.27 20.44 -34.86
N GLY A 151 21.04 20.67 -34.38
CA GLY A 151 19.91 21.08 -35.24
C GLY A 151 18.96 19.98 -35.71
N SER A 152 19.00 18.76 -35.13
CA SER A 152 17.92 17.78 -35.30
C SER A 152 17.03 17.74 -34.06
N THR A 153 15.76 18.10 -34.25
CA THR A 153 14.70 17.92 -33.25
C THR A 153 13.96 16.63 -33.56
N THR A 154 14.05 15.64 -32.67
CA THR A 154 13.23 14.43 -32.73
C THR A 154 12.05 14.59 -31.79
N TYR A 155 10.84 14.42 -32.32
CA TYR A 155 9.58 14.47 -31.59
C TYR A 155 9.08 13.06 -31.34
N PHE A 156 8.79 12.71 -30.09
CA PHE A 156 8.15 11.44 -29.74
C PHE A 156 6.73 11.73 -29.26
N LYS A 157 5.73 11.54 -30.12
CA LYS A 157 4.33 11.57 -29.69
C LYS A 157 4.03 10.29 -28.90
N GLN A 158 3.73 10.43 -27.62
CA GLN A 158 3.08 9.37 -26.88
C GLN A 158 2.48 9.95 -25.62
N LEU A 159 1.19 9.68 -25.36
CA LEU A 159 0.59 9.31 -24.06
C LEU A 159 -0.95 9.08 -24.30
N GLY A 160 -1.54 7.91 -23.98
CA GLY A 160 -2.98 7.60 -24.18
C GLY A 160 -3.36 6.14 -24.58
N ASN A 161 -4.61 5.71 -24.26
CA ASN A 161 -5.11 4.32 -24.05
C ASN A 161 -5.00 3.27 -25.20
N SER A 162 -4.54 2.06 -24.83
CA SER A 162 -4.87 0.77 -25.45
C SER A 162 -5.36 -0.19 -24.34
N PRO A 163 -6.31 -1.14 -24.61
CA PRO A 163 -6.82 -2.10 -23.62
C PRO A 163 -5.76 -3.02 -22.98
N ASN A 164 -4.51 -2.98 -23.46
CA ASN A 164 -3.36 -3.62 -22.86
C ASN A 164 -2.22 -2.59 -22.84
N GLY A 165 -1.65 -2.35 -21.65
CA GLY A 165 -0.61 -1.35 -21.40
C GLY A 165 0.57 -1.42 -22.37
N PHE A 166 1.21 -0.28 -22.62
CA PHE A 166 2.45 -0.23 -23.37
C PHE A 166 3.52 -1.09 -22.69
N ILE A 167 3.97 -2.13 -23.39
CA ILE A 167 5.30 -2.70 -23.22
C ILE A 167 6.13 -2.17 -24.40
N GLY A 168 6.98 -1.18 -24.17
CA GLY A 168 7.84 -0.60 -25.21
C GLY A 168 8.78 0.47 -24.66
N THR A 169 10.08 0.21 -24.75
CA THR A 169 11.09 0.71 -23.81
C THR A 169 12.37 1.07 -24.57
N THR A 170 12.37 2.08 -25.46
CA THR A 170 13.58 2.83 -25.94
C THR A 170 13.16 3.99 -26.86
N VAL A 171 13.87 5.12 -26.78
CA VAL A 171 13.92 6.19 -27.79
C VAL A 171 15.39 6.45 -28.20
N GLY A 172 15.67 6.44 -29.51
CA GLY A 172 16.92 6.92 -30.16
C GLY A 172 16.77 6.81 -31.69
N SER A 173 17.29 7.69 -32.56
CA SER A 173 18.47 8.56 -32.50
C SER A 173 18.51 9.60 -33.64
N ASN A 174 19.51 10.49 -33.59
CA ASN A 174 20.15 11.31 -34.66
C ASN A 174 19.75 11.01 -36.13
N GLY A 175 19.18 12.00 -36.81
CA GLY A 175 18.83 11.97 -38.25
C GLY A 175 17.32 12.01 -38.50
N PRO A 176 16.85 12.56 -39.64
CA PRO A 176 15.52 13.16 -39.73
C PRO A 176 14.42 12.12 -39.55
N ALA A 177 13.59 12.32 -38.53
CA ALA A 177 12.37 11.55 -38.34
C ALA A 177 11.40 11.86 -39.49
N ALA A 178 11.28 10.93 -40.44
CA ALA A 178 10.21 10.94 -41.42
C ALA A 178 8.98 10.23 -40.82
N TYR A 179 7.82 10.86 -41.00
CA TYR A 179 6.51 10.33 -40.63
C TYR A 179 6.34 8.86 -41.06
N GLY A 180 5.95 7.99 -40.10
CA GLY A 180 5.23 6.75 -40.40
C GLY A 180 6.02 5.46 -40.63
N THR A 181 7.05 5.12 -39.84
CA THR A 181 7.57 3.73 -39.88
C THR A 181 7.70 3.09 -38.49
N THR A 182 7.24 1.84 -38.43
CA THR A 182 7.20 0.96 -37.26
C THR A 182 8.60 0.47 -36.94
N LEU A 183 9.13 0.77 -35.76
CA LEU A 183 10.42 0.23 -35.31
C LEU A 183 10.21 -1.13 -34.62
N THR A 184 10.88 -2.15 -35.15
CA THR A 184 10.92 -3.52 -34.64
C THR A 184 12.23 -3.74 -33.88
N GLY A 185 12.16 -4.25 -32.64
CA GLY A 185 13.32 -4.79 -31.91
C GLY A 185 13.26 -4.54 -30.40
N PRO A 186 13.54 -5.54 -29.54
CA PRO A 186 13.39 -5.41 -28.09
C PRO A 186 14.64 -4.80 -27.45
N LYS A 187 14.46 -3.82 -26.56
CA LYS A 187 15.49 -3.39 -25.61
C LYS A 187 14.86 -3.07 -24.26
N THR A 188 15.53 -3.50 -23.20
CA THR A 188 15.04 -3.66 -21.83
C THR A 188 14.91 -2.35 -21.04
N LEU A 189 13.73 -2.09 -20.49
CA LEU A 189 13.57 -1.38 -19.22
C LEU A 189 13.30 -2.44 -18.14
N SER A 190 14.08 -2.42 -17.06
CA SER A 190 13.72 -3.12 -15.84
C SER A 190 12.54 -2.40 -15.19
N ALA A 191 11.34 -2.81 -15.53
CA ALA A 191 10.19 -2.75 -14.65
C ALA A 191 10.18 -4.04 -13.82
N THR A 192 10.85 -4.06 -12.67
CA THR A 192 10.64 -5.15 -11.71
C THR A 192 9.42 -4.82 -10.88
N GLY A 193 8.25 -5.14 -11.40
CA GLY A 193 6.99 -5.04 -10.69
C GLY A 193 5.81 -5.32 -11.61
N THR A 194 5.43 -6.59 -11.75
CA THR A 194 4.03 -6.86 -12.11
C THR A 194 3.19 -6.35 -10.93
N LEU A 195 2.08 -5.67 -11.25
CA LEU A 195 1.27 -4.98 -10.26
C LEU A 195 0.80 -5.98 -9.21
N PRO A 196 1.10 -5.73 -7.92
CA PRO A 196 0.53 -6.53 -6.85
C PRO A 196 -0.98 -6.33 -6.82
N ILE A 197 -1.73 -7.37 -6.42
CA ILE A 197 -3.11 -7.26 -5.96
C ILE A 197 -3.30 -5.97 -5.15
N THR A 198 -4.17 -5.08 -5.62
CA THR A 198 -4.46 -3.83 -4.90
C THR A 198 -5.64 -4.05 -3.96
N LEU A 199 -5.31 -4.44 -2.73
CA LEU A 199 -6.24 -4.65 -1.63
C LEU A 199 -6.68 -3.29 -1.08
N VAL A 200 -7.95 -2.94 -1.27
CA VAL A 200 -8.45 -1.58 -0.98
C VAL A 200 -9.18 -1.52 0.34
N ASN A 201 -9.86 -2.59 0.70
CA ASN A 201 -10.48 -2.69 1.99
C ASN A 201 -10.33 -4.11 2.53
N PHE A 202 -10.10 -4.20 3.82
CA PHE A 202 -10.14 -5.43 4.58
C PHE A 202 -10.77 -5.12 5.94
N ASP A 203 -11.74 -5.93 6.33
CA ASP A 203 -12.43 -5.81 7.59
C ASP A 203 -12.69 -7.19 8.21
N ALA A 204 -12.78 -7.21 9.54
CA ALA A 204 -13.04 -8.42 10.31
C ALA A 204 -14.05 -8.09 11.43
N VAL A 205 -15.17 -8.81 11.44
CA VAL A 205 -16.29 -8.55 12.35
C VAL A 205 -16.63 -9.81 13.11
N VAL A 206 -16.74 -9.70 14.44
CA VAL A 206 -17.18 -10.82 15.29
C VAL A 206 -18.69 -10.99 15.16
N ASN A 207 -19.13 -12.19 14.81
CA ASN A 207 -20.53 -12.53 14.65
C ASN A 207 -20.82 -13.90 15.28
N SER A 208 -21.59 -13.92 16.38
CA SER A 208 -22.08 -15.15 17.01
C SER A 208 -21.00 -16.20 17.36
N GLY A 209 -19.80 -15.75 17.75
CA GLY A 209 -18.67 -16.63 18.08
C GLY A 209 -17.76 -17.00 16.90
N ALA A 210 -18.13 -16.61 15.68
CA ALA A 210 -17.28 -16.65 14.49
C ALA A 210 -16.71 -15.25 14.18
N VAL A 211 -15.74 -15.18 13.27
CA VAL A 211 -15.24 -13.92 12.70
C VAL A 211 -15.48 -13.93 11.20
N ASP A 212 -16.29 -13.00 10.73
CA ASP A 212 -16.56 -12.76 9.32
C ASP A 212 -15.51 -11.77 8.78
N LEU A 213 -14.74 -12.24 7.81
CA LEU A 213 -13.72 -11.46 7.11
C LEU A 213 -14.23 -11.07 5.74
N THR A 214 -14.05 -9.80 5.38
CA THR A 214 -14.42 -9.29 4.06
C THR A 214 -13.30 -8.44 3.49
N TRP A 215 -13.08 -8.55 2.19
CA TRP A 215 -12.14 -7.69 1.49
C TRP A 215 -12.58 -7.38 0.07
N THR A 216 -12.04 -6.28 -0.45
CA THR A 216 -12.29 -5.84 -1.83
C THR A 216 -10.96 -5.58 -2.52
N THR A 217 -10.80 -6.16 -3.70
CA THR A 217 -9.74 -5.79 -4.65
C THR A 217 -10.28 -4.78 -5.64
N MET A 218 -9.50 -3.77 -6.00
CA MET A 218 -9.88 -2.84 -7.09
C MET A 218 -9.43 -3.35 -8.45
N LEU A 219 -8.23 -3.93 -8.49
CA LEU A 219 -7.59 -4.46 -9.69
C LEU A 219 -6.90 -5.78 -9.32
N GLU A 220 -7.06 -6.77 -10.19
CA GLU A 220 -6.35 -8.04 -10.13
C GLU A 220 -5.63 -8.24 -11.46
N SER A 221 -4.32 -8.49 -11.40
CA SER A 221 -3.51 -8.81 -12.56
C SER A 221 -2.66 -10.01 -12.21
N ASN A 222 -2.84 -11.10 -12.95
CA ASN A 222 -2.16 -12.36 -12.68
C ASN A 222 -2.34 -12.89 -11.24
N ALA A 223 -3.43 -12.53 -10.57
CA ALA A 223 -3.75 -12.96 -9.22
C ALA A 223 -4.00 -14.47 -9.19
N ASP A 224 -3.55 -15.17 -8.16
CA ASP A 224 -3.76 -16.60 -8.00
C ASP A 224 -4.80 -16.86 -6.89
N HIS A 225 -4.45 -16.51 -5.66
CA HIS A 225 -5.29 -16.76 -4.49
C HIS A 225 -4.96 -15.81 -3.35
N PHE A 226 -5.79 -15.85 -2.32
CA PHE A 226 -5.62 -15.19 -1.05
C PHE A 226 -5.48 -16.23 0.04
N ASP A 227 -4.41 -16.17 0.82
CA ASP A 227 -4.32 -16.83 2.11
C ASP A 227 -4.95 -15.95 3.18
N ILE A 228 -5.83 -16.55 3.98
CA ILE A 228 -6.45 -15.92 5.12
C ILE A 228 -5.60 -16.32 6.32
N GLU A 229 -4.99 -15.34 6.94
CA GLU A 229 -4.03 -15.56 8.00
C GLU A 229 -4.55 -15.02 9.32
N ARG A 230 -4.32 -15.79 10.38
CA ARG A 230 -4.71 -15.48 11.76
C ARG A 230 -3.49 -15.48 12.66
N SER A 231 -3.45 -14.56 13.61
CA SER A 231 -2.45 -14.52 14.66
C SER A 231 -3.08 -14.27 16.03
N THR A 232 -2.54 -14.92 17.06
CA THR A 232 -2.89 -14.67 18.46
C THR A 232 -1.77 -13.94 19.22
N ASP A 233 -0.62 -13.69 18.57
CA ASP A 233 0.55 -13.04 19.18
C ASP A 233 1.11 -11.87 18.35
N GLY A 234 0.53 -11.60 17.17
CA GLY A 234 0.91 -10.55 16.22
C GLY A 234 2.19 -10.81 15.43
N THR A 235 2.89 -11.92 15.72
CA THR A 235 4.21 -12.25 15.12
C THR A 235 4.18 -13.51 14.26
N LYS A 236 3.44 -14.54 14.70
CA LYS A 236 3.23 -15.79 13.97
C LYS A 236 1.86 -15.78 13.33
N TRP A 237 1.81 -16.14 12.06
CA TRP A 237 0.61 -16.10 11.24
C TRP A 237 0.32 -17.51 10.72
N ASP A 238 -0.84 -18.05 11.09
CA ASP A 238 -1.32 -19.34 10.62
C ASP A 238 -2.28 -19.14 9.45
N VAL A 239 -2.07 -19.87 8.35
CA VAL A 239 -3.02 -19.90 7.23
C VAL A 239 -4.22 -20.74 7.63
N ILE A 240 -5.37 -20.08 7.82
CA ILE A 240 -6.63 -20.72 8.24
C ILE A 240 -7.56 -21.01 7.06
N GLY A 241 -7.29 -20.43 5.89
CA GLY A 241 -8.10 -20.63 4.69
C GLY A 241 -7.44 -20.09 3.44
N LYS A 242 -7.92 -20.52 2.28
CA LYS A 242 -7.49 -20.05 0.96
C LYS A 242 -8.71 -19.74 0.09
N VAL A 243 -8.71 -18.58 -0.56
CA VAL A 243 -9.77 -18.16 -1.48
C VAL A 243 -9.17 -17.84 -2.85
N ALA A 244 -9.67 -18.49 -3.91
CA ALA A 244 -9.18 -18.25 -5.27
C ALA A 244 -9.53 -16.83 -5.74
N ALA A 245 -8.57 -16.17 -6.39
CA ALA A 245 -8.78 -14.86 -7.02
C ALA A 245 -9.46 -15.01 -8.39
N LYS A 246 -9.89 -13.90 -9.02
CA LYS A 246 -10.43 -13.92 -10.39
C LYS A 246 -9.35 -14.05 -11.46
N GLY A 247 -8.08 -13.90 -11.10
CA GLY A 247 -6.98 -13.97 -12.05
C GLY A 247 -6.66 -12.62 -12.66
N ASN A 248 -7.58 -12.12 -13.48
CA ASN A 248 -7.49 -10.78 -14.07
C ASN A 248 -8.83 -10.08 -13.91
N SER A 249 -8.85 -8.94 -13.23
CA SER A 249 -10.04 -8.12 -13.06
C SER A 249 -9.68 -6.64 -13.11
N SER A 250 -10.41 -5.91 -13.95
CA SER A 250 -10.35 -4.45 -14.02
C SER A 250 -11.48 -3.76 -13.24
N ILE A 251 -12.27 -4.53 -12.48
CA ILE A 251 -13.41 -4.06 -11.70
C ILE A 251 -13.29 -4.51 -10.25
N ALA A 252 -13.86 -3.72 -9.34
CA ALA A 252 -13.86 -4.03 -7.92
C ALA A 252 -14.51 -5.39 -7.65
N THR A 253 -13.79 -6.27 -6.94
CA THR A 253 -14.25 -7.62 -6.64
C THR A 253 -14.29 -7.84 -5.13
N ASN A 254 -15.43 -8.29 -4.63
CA ASN A 254 -15.64 -8.53 -3.20
C ASN A 254 -15.45 -10.00 -2.88
N TYR A 255 -14.81 -10.25 -1.74
CA TYR A 255 -14.53 -11.57 -1.22
C TYR A 255 -14.88 -11.63 0.27
N SER A 256 -15.11 -12.85 0.75
CA SER A 256 -15.41 -13.11 2.14
C SER A 256 -14.87 -14.46 2.57
N TYR A 257 -14.56 -14.57 3.85
CA TYR A 257 -14.22 -15.81 4.53
C TYR A 257 -14.76 -15.77 5.95
N THR A 258 -15.23 -16.89 6.49
CA THR A 258 -15.70 -16.97 7.88
C THR A 258 -14.80 -17.91 8.66
N ASP A 259 -14.15 -17.38 9.70
CA ASP A 259 -13.49 -18.19 10.71
C ASP A 259 -14.52 -18.64 11.76
N GLY A 260 -15.00 -19.87 11.62
CA GLY A 260 -16.00 -20.45 12.53
C GLY A 260 -15.47 -20.89 13.90
N ASN A 261 -14.15 -20.89 14.11
CA ASN A 261 -13.55 -21.27 15.39
C ASN A 261 -12.30 -20.42 15.68
N PRO A 262 -12.49 -19.12 15.98
CA PRO A 262 -11.40 -18.18 16.14
C PRO A 262 -10.60 -18.43 17.43
N GLY A 263 -11.21 -19.07 18.44
CA GLY A 263 -10.67 -19.14 19.80
C GLY A 263 -11.10 -17.93 20.63
N SER A 264 -10.50 -17.75 21.81
CA SER A 264 -10.75 -16.62 22.72
C SER A 264 -9.61 -15.61 22.72
N GLY A 265 -9.92 -14.37 23.07
CA GLY A 265 -8.96 -13.31 23.30
C GLY A 265 -8.83 -12.33 22.13
N THR A 266 -7.72 -11.59 22.12
CA THR A 266 -7.38 -10.68 21.03
C THR A 266 -6.81 -11.52 19.89
N ILE A 267 -7.46 -11.44 18.73
CA ILE A 267 -7.07 -12.17 17.54
C ILE A 267 -6.89 -11.16 16.42
N GLU A 268 -5.81 -11.34 15.69
CA GLU A 268 -5.44 -10.52 14.56
C GLU A 268 -5.64 -11.32 13.27
N TYR A 269 -6.15 -10.64 12.25
CA TYR A 269 -6.34 -11.21 10.94
C TYR A 269 -5.69 -10.33 9.90
N ARG A 270 -5.26 -10.97 8.80
CA ARG A 270 -4.87 -10.29 7.57
C ARG A 270 -5.15 -11.22 6.40
N VAL A 271 -5.15 -10.64 5.21
CA VAL A 271 -5.23 -11.38 3.96
C VAL A 271 -3.90 -11.21 3.22
N HIS A 272 -3.34 -12.32 2.78
CA HIS A 272 -2.10 -12.37 2.00
C HIS A 272 -2.44 -12.85 0.58
N GLY A 273 -2.52 -11.91 -0.35
CA GLY A 273 -2.74 -12.20 -1.77
C GLY A 273 -1.45 -12.65 -2.45
N TYR A 274 -1.55 -13.65 -3.32
CA TYR A 274 -0.47 -14.17 -4.15
C TYR A 274 -0.82 -14.07 -5.63
N ASP A 275 0.16 -13.73 -6.43
CA ASP A 275 0.09 -13.75 -7.89
C ASP A 275 0.69 -15.06 -8.42
N LYS A 276 0.33 -15.46 -9.64
CA LYS A 276 0.82 -16.70 -10.27
C LYS A 276 2.31 -16.69 -10.55
N ASP A 277 2.93 -15.52 -10.54
CA ASP A 277 4.38 -15.34 -10.69
C ASP A 277 5.13 -15.31 -9.34
N GLY A 278 4.42 -15.55 -8.23
CA GLY A 278 4.99 -15.67 -6.89
C GLY A 278 5.11 -14.34 -6.13
N ARG A 279 4.72 -13.21 -6.72
CA ARG A 279 4.57 -11.95 -5.96
C ARG A 279 3.42 -12.04 -4.98
N SER A 280 3.47 -11.21 -3.95
CA SER A 280 2.44 -11.23 -2.92
C SER A 280 2.23 -9.86 -2.28
N THR A 281 1.03 -9.65 -1.73
CA THR A 281 0.61 -8.43 -1.03
C THR A 281 -0.14 -8.78 0.23
N VAL A 282 0.12 -8.05 1.31
CA VAL A 282 -0.55 -8.26 2.59
C VAL A 282 -1.47 -7.08 2.88
N SER A 283 -2.68 -7.36 3.35
CA SER A 283 -3.61 -6.33 3.81
C SER A 283 -3.09 -5.63 5.08
N PRO A 284 -3.67 -4.48 5.47
CA PRO A 284 -3.60 -4.03 6.85
C PRO A 284 -4.10 -5.13 7.80
N VAL A 285 -3.56 -5.16 9.01
CA VAL A 285 -4.04 -6.07 10.07
C VAL A 285 -5.37 -5.55 10.63
N ARG A 286 -6.29 -6.47 10.90
CA ARG A 286 -7.53 -6.20 11.65
C ARG A 286 -7.52 -6.98 12.94
N VAL A 287 -7.74 -6.26 14.03
CA VAL A 287 -7.76 -6.83 15.38
C VAL A 287 -9.20 -6.93 15.83
N VAL A 288 -9.60 -8.13 16.23
CA VAL A 288 -10.89 -8.37 16.86
C VAL A 288 -10.66 -8.96 18.24
N ARG A 289 -11.58 -8.70 19.15
CA ARG A 289 -11.64 -9.41 20.43
C ARG A 289 -12.77 -10.40 20.37
N THR A 290 -12.42 -11.66 20.39
CA THR A 290 -13.38 -12.74 20.46
C THR A 290 -13.51 -13.16 21.91
N THR A 291 -14.74 -13.32 22.36
CA THR A 291 -15.04 -13.88 23.68
C THR A 291 -15.53 -15.31 23.52
N ALA A 292 -15.01 -16.07 22.54
CA ALA A 292 -15.44 -17.44 22.35
C ALA A 292 -14.95 -18.26 23.54
N ILE A 293 -15.78 -18.33 24.57
CA ILE A 293 -15.53 -19.12 25.76
C ILE A 293 -15.36 -20.56 25.26
N ALA A 294 -14.13 -21.06 25.29
CA ALA A 294 -13.88 -22.46 25.00
C ALA A 294 -14.82 -23.27 25.91
N SER A 295 -15.77 -23.99 25.31
CA SER A 295 -16.97 -24.44 26.02
C SER A 295 -16.58 -25.39 27.15
N VAL A 296 -16.58 -24.89 28.38
CA VAL A 296 -16.32 -25.72 29.56
C VAL A 296 -17.49 -26.69 29.71
N SER A 297 -17.19 -27.97 29.85
CA SER A 297 -18.21 -28.98 30.12
C SER A 297 -18.26 -29.31 31.60
N VAL A 298 -19.48 -29.44 32.12
CA VAL A 298 -19.75 -29.69 33.55
C VAL A 298 -20.60 -30.94 33.69
N PHE A 299 -20.07 -31.96 34.38
CA PHE A 299 -20.69 -33.28 34.46
C PHE A 299 -20.27 -34.05 35.73
N PRO A 300 -21.05 -35.03 36.20
CA PRO A 300 -22.40 -35.34 35.75
C PRO A 300 -23.39 -34.25 36.19
N ASN A 301 -24.50 -34.14 35.47
CA ASN A 301 -25.65 -33.33 35.85
C ASN A 301 -26.92 -34.12 35.52
N PRO A 302 -27.66 -34.65 36.51
CA PRO A 302 -27.52 -34.38 37.95
C PRO A 302 -26.25 -34.97 38.60
N ALA A 303 -25.74 -34.30 39.63
CA ALA A 303 -24.58 -34.71 40.43
C ALA A 303 -25.00 -35.26 41.79
N THR A 304 -24.40 -36.36 42.24
CA THR A 304 -24.65 -36.96 43.56
C THR A 304 -23.49 -36.72 44.53
N ASN A 305 -22.29 -37.16 44.16
CA ASN A 305 -21.11 -37.10 45.03
C ASN A 305 -20.12 -36.02 44.61
N TYR A 306 -19.97 -35.80 43.31
CA TYR A 306 -19.03 -34.85 42.75
C TYR A 306 -19.55 -34.24 41.45
N VAL A 307 -18.98 -33.10 41.08
CA VAL A 307 -19.11 -32.50 39.76
C VAL A 307 -17.71 -32.21 39.21
N ASN A 308 -17.49 -32.59 37.95
CA ASN A 308 -16.29 -32.33 37.18
C ASN A 308 -16.52 -31.15 36.26
N VAL A 309 -15.48 -30.35 36.11
CA VAL A 309 -15.40 -29.20 35.21
C VAL A 309 -14.21 -29.45 34.28
N SER A 310 -14.49 -29.76 33.01
CA SER A 310 -13.45 -30.04 32.02
C SER A 310 -13.14 -28.80 31.22
N ILE A 311 -11.89 -28.35 31.30
CA ILE A 311 -11.38 -27.17 30.63
C ILE A 311 -10.77 -27.59 29.28
N PRO A 312 -11.18 -27.00 28.15
CA PRO A 312 -10.64 -27.35 26.83
C PRO A 312 -9.12 -27.15 26.75
N ALA A 313 -8.43 -27.97 25.97
CA ALA A 313 -6.97 -27.88 25.76
C ALA A 313 -6.51 -26.52 25.20
N THR A 314 -7.41 -25.80 24.53
CA THR A 314 -7.16 -24.47 23.96
C THR A 314 -7.11 -23.35 25.00
N GLU A 315 -7.57 -23.59 26.22
CA GLU A 315 -7.62 -22.58 27.29
C GLU A 315 -6.30 -22.56 28.08
N MET A 316 -5.30 -21.87 27.56
CA MET A 316 -3.96 -21.78 28.16
C MET A 316 -3.83 -20.65 29.19
N SER A 317 -4.91 -19.91 29.46
CA SER A 317 -4.92 -18.77 30.37
C SER A 317 -5.13 -19.18 31.84
N THR A 318 -5.11 -18.20 32.74
CA THR A 318 -5.48 -18.41 34.15
C THR A 318 -7.00 -18.44 34.27
N VAL A 319 -7.52 -19.48 34.94
CA VAL A 319 -8.95 -19.72 35.11
C VAL A 319 -9.31 -19.83 36.59
N HIS A 320 -10.38 -19.14 36.99
CA HIS A 320 -10.97 -19.20 38.33
C HIS A 320 -12.31 -19.93 38.28
N ILE A 321 -12.41 -21.09 38.92
CA ILE A 321 -13.62 -21.92 38.93
C ILE A 321 -14.27 -21.82 40.30
N ARG A 322 -15.55 -21.45 40.35
CA ARG A 322 -16.33 -21.28 41.58
C ARG A 322 -17.55 -22.17 41.57
N LEU A 323 -17.80 -22.84 42.69
CA LEU A 323 -19.08 -23.48 43.00
C LEU A 323 -19.93 -22.50 43.82
N ILE A 324 -21.10 -22.16 43.31
CA ILE A 324 -22.03 -21.21 43.93
C ILE A 324 -23.28 -21.96 44.38
N GLY A 325 -23.68 -21.72 45.63
CA GLY A 325 -24.84 -22.34 46.26
C GLY A 325 -26.17 -21.70 45.88
N GLN A 326 -27.25 -22.31 46.35
CA GLN A 326 -28.64 -21.96 46.00
C GLN A 326 -29.02 -20.51 46.37
N SER A 327 -28.43 -19.96 47.45
CA SER A 327 -28.63 -18.59 47.91
C SER A 327 -27.54 -17.61 47.41
N GLY A 328 -26.73 -18.01 46.43
CA GLY A 328 -25.73 -17.15 45.78
C GLY A 328 -24.37 -17.05 46.49
N GLN A 329 -24.20 -17.67 47.66
CA GLN A 329 -22.89 -17.74 48.32
C GLN A 329 -21.91 -18.62 47.53
N MET A 330 -20.64 -18.24 47.55
CA MET A 330 -19.55 -19.08 47.06
C MET A 330 -19.27 -20.19 48.07
N LEU A 331 -19.33 -21.45 47.61
CA LEU A 331 -19.12 -22.65 48.42
C LEU A 331 -17.70 -23.21 48.29
N ALA A 332 -17.10 -23.07 47.10
CA ALA A 332 -15.73 -23.50 46.83
C ALA A 332 -15.15 -22.72 45.64
N GLU A 333 -13.82 -22.63 45.58
CA GLU A 333 -13.08 -21.99 44.49
C GLU A 333 -11.82 -22.81 44.17
N LYS A 334 -11.42 -22.80 42.90
CA LYS A 334 -10.15 -23.34 42.40
C LYS A 334 -9.54 -22.38 41.39
N ASN A 335 -8.25 -22.12 41.51
CA ASN A 335 -7.49 -21.25 40.62
C ASN A 335 -6.45 -22.08 39.88
N LEU A 336 -6.44 -21.97 38.55
CA LEU A 336 -5.54 -22.71 37.68
C LEU A 336 -4.78 -21.77 36.78
N SER A 337 -3.46 -21.90 36.70
CA SER A 337 -2.62 -21.28 35.68
C SER A 337 -2.35 -22.30 34.57
N GLY A 338 -2.63 -21.98 33.31
CA GLY A 338 -2.41 -22.92 32.19
C GLY A 338 -3.39 -24.10 32.25
N ALA A 339 -4.68 -23.81 32.38
CA ALA A 339 -5.73 -24.78 32.70
C ALA A 339 -6.07 -25.77 31.56
N GLY A 340 -5.44 -25.64 30.39
CA GLY A 340 -5.77 -26.36 29.18
C GLY A 340 -5.77 -27.87 29.36
N GLY A 341 -6.89 -28.51 29.02
CA GLY A 341 -7.02 -29.96 29.01
C GLY A 341 -7.17 -30.59 30.39
N THR A 342 -7.34 -29.78 31.43
CA THR A 342 -7.49 -30.27 32.81
C THR A 342 -8.96 -30.54 33.18
N ILE A 343 -9.16 -31.46 34.11
CA ILE A 343 -10.46 -31.73 34.73
C ILE A 343 -10.37 -31.37 36.21
N GLN A 344 -11.28 -30.52 36.68
CA GLN A 344 -11.39 -30.15 38.09
C GLN A 344 -12.64 -30.73 38.73
N THR A 345 -12.43 -31.46 39.82
CA THR A 345 -13.52 -32.07 40.59
C THR A 345 -13.88 -31.24 41.82
N PHE A 346 -15.16 -31.00 42.04
CA PHE A 346 -15.72 -30.49 43.29
C PHE A 346 -16.52 -31.60 43.98
N GLY A 347 -16.23 -31.87 45.24
CA GLY A 347 -17.06 -32.74 46.07
C GLY A 347 -18.34 -32.02 46.47
N VAL A 348 -19.50 -32.63 46.22
CA VAL A 348 -20.81 -32.00 46.45
C VAL A 348 -21.72 -32.79 47.39
N SER A 349 -21.27 -33.94 47.89
CA SER A 349 -22.04 -34.83 48.77
C SER A 349 -22.56 -34.17 50.05
N ASN A 350 -21.87 -33.11 50.52
CA ASN A 350 -22.21 -32.41 51.76
C ASN A 350 -23.21 -31.27 51.55
N TYR A 351 -23.62 -30.99 50.30
CA TYR A 351 -24.58 -29.93 50.00
C TYR A 351 -26.00 -30.51 49.84
N PRO A 352 -27.05 -29.79 50.29
CA PRO A 352 -28.43 -30.22 50.09
C PRO A 352 -28.79 -30.38 48.60
N PRO A 353 -29.73 -31.26 48.25
CA PRO A 353 -30.27 -31.32 46.88
C PRO A 353 -30.81 -29.95 46.42
N GLY A 354 -30.62 -29.64 45.14
CA GLY A 354 -31.11 -28.40 44.54
C GLY A 354 -30.23 -27.88 43.40
N ASN A 355 -30.49 -26.65 42.97
CA ASN A 355 -29.79 -26.04 41.83
C ASN A 355 -28.57 -25.24 42.27
N TYR A 356 -27.43 -25.53 41.66
CA TYR A 356 -26.14 -24.89 41.93
C TYR A 356 -25.59 -24.32 40.63
N LEU A 357 -24.64 -23.39 40.75
CA LEU A 357 -23.95 -22.83 39.59
C LEU A 357 -22.46 -23.13 39.68
N ILE A 358 -21.89 -23.59 38.58
CA ILE A 358 -20.45 -23.55 38.33
C ILE A 358 -20.17 -22.29 37.51
N GLN A 359 -19.38 -21.39 38.07
CA GLN A 359 -18.89 -20.20 37.39
C GLN A 359 -17.43 -20.38 37.05
N VAL A 360 -17.06 -20.12 35.80
CA VAL A 360 -15.68 -20.13 35.32
C VAL A 360 -15.36 -18.71 34.90
N LEU A 361 -14.39 -18.06 35.54
CA LEU A 361 -13.90 -16.74 35.13
C LEU A 361 -12.52 -16.88 34.49
N HIS A 362 -12.35 -16.26 33.34
CA HIS A 362 -11.11 -16.23 32.60
C HIS A 362 -10.31 -14.95 32.95
N SER A 363 -9.01 -14.96 32.69
CA SER A 363 -8.14 -13.81 32.97
C SER A 363 -8.48 -12.55 32.16
N ASP A 364 -9.19 -12.70 31.05
CA ASP A 364 -9.68 -11.58 30.23
C ASP A 364 -10.97 -10.93 30.77
N GLY A 365 -11.50 -11.44 31.90
CA GLY A 365 -12.71 -10.96 32.55
C GLY A 365 -14.00 -11.61 32.04
N THR A 366 -13.93 -12.48 31.02
CA THR A 366 -15.09 -13.25 30.56
C THR A 366 -15.49 -14.32 31.59
N LYS A 367 -16.77 -14.70 31.58
CA LYS A 367 -17.29 -15.72 32.51
C LYS A 367 -18.26 -16.68 31.83
N GLN A 368 -18.10 -17.97 32.12
CA GLN A 368 -19.09 -19.01 31.81
C GLN A 368 -19.86 -19.38 33.07
N ILE A 369 -21.17 -19.64 32.95
CA ILE A 369 -22.00 -20.13 34.05
C ILE A 369 -22.72 -21.40 33.58
N SER A 370 -22.54 -22.49 34.31
CA SER A 370 -23.21 -23.77 34.09
C SER A 370 -24.09 -24.10 35.28
N LYS A 371 -25.36 -24.44 35.03
CA LYS A 371 -26.29 -24.88 36.07
C LYS A 371 -26.13 -26.38 36.30
N VAL A 372 -26.00 -26.79 37.56
CA VAL A 372 -25.88 -28.19 37.98
C VAL A 372 -26.97 -28.49 39.00
N LEU A 373 -27.70 -29.58 38.78
CA LEU A 373 -28.63 -30.12 39.75
C LEU A 373 -27.88 -31.10 40.66
N ILE A 374 -27.87 -30.85 41.96
CA ILE A 374 -27.43 -31.84 42.95
C ILE A 374 -28.66 -32.66 43.38
N SER A 375 -28.57 -33.98 43.31
CA SER A 375 -29.60 -34.92 43.73
C SER A 375 -29.06 -35.92 44.76
N ARG A 376 -29.95 -36.51 45.56
CA ARG A 376 -29.65 -37.73 46.32
C ARG A 376 -30.17 -38.93 45.56
N ASN A 377 -29.41 -40.02 45.60
CA ASN A 377 -29.93 -41.34 45.23
C ASN A 377 -30.93 -41.82 46.28
#